data_AF-A0AA85KGY5-F1
#
_entry.id   AF-A0AA85KGY5-F1
#
_cell.length_a   1.000
_cell.length_b   1.000
_cell.length_c   1.000
_cell.angle_alpha   90.00
_cell.angle_beta   90.00
_cell.angle_gamma   90.00
#
_symmetry.space_group_name_H-M   'P 1'
#
loop_
_entity.id
_entity.type
_entity.pdbx_description
1 polymer ?
#
loop_
_entity_poly.entity_id
_entity_poly.type
_entity_poly.pdbx_seq_one_letter_code
_entity_poly.pdbx_strand_id
1 'polypeptide(L)'
;MDFSKIPKELAYLNVFLRCATDHYTKDPTITYYCLLQAFQKGLSTNQKSPSIKVFLSSLMDKLEELKRNNSDREEVMNETIGIPYVEQYALRLFKAAYEKDMNGDFGPSTVKLFLTAATLLDVVSGVGEVGDDIEKARKYAKWKAVYISKCLKSGEVPVSGPIPDTNAACTPSSGKL
;
A
#
# COMPACT_ATOMS: atom_id res chain seq x y z
N MET A 1 11.05 -1.76 -12.79
CA MET A 1 10.86 -3.19 -12.44
C MET A 1 9.81 -3.78 -13.35
N ASP A 2 9.99 -5.03 -13.81
CA ASP A 2 8.96 -5.76 -14.56
C ASP A 2 8.42 -6.94 -13.72
N PHE A 3 7.08 -7.05 -13.67
CA PHE A 3 6.31 -8.12 -13.03
C PHE A 3 5.25 -8.72 -13.99
N SER A 4 5.42 -8.53 -15.30
CA SER A 4 4.50 -8.94 -16.38
C SER A 4 4.13 -10.43 -16.39
N LYS A 5 4.91 -11.28 -15.72
CA LYS A 5 4.71 -12.74 -15.64
C LYS A 5 4.12 -13.22 -14.32
N ILE A 6 3.32 -12.40 -13.64
CA ILE A 6 2.69 -12.82 -12.39
C ILE A 6 1.69 -13.98 -12.63
N PRO A 7 1.82 -15.11 -11.91
CA PRO A 7 0.83 -16.18 -11.94
C PRO A 7 -0.56 -15.66 -11.57
N LYS A 8 -1.62 -16.20 -12.19
CA LYS A 8 -3.00 -15.74 -11.96
C LYS A 8 -3.41 -15.89 -10.50
N GLU A 9 -2.93 -16.94 -9.86
CA GLU A 9 -3.13 -17.25 -8.44
C GLU A 9 -2.57 -16.17 -7.53
N LEU A 10 -1.55 -15.43 -7.98
CA LEU A 10 -0.89 -14.35 -7.26
C LEU A 10 -1.36 -12.95 -7.69
N ALA A 11 -2.40 -12.84 -8.52
CA ALA A 11 -2.86 -11.55 -9.04
C ALA A 11 -3.24 -10.53 -7.94
N TYR A 12 -3.61 -11.01 -6.74
CA TYR A 12 -3.90 -10.17 -5.57
C TYR A 12 -2.65 -9.42 -5.05
N LEU A 13 -1.43 -9.88 -5.37
CA LEU A 13 -0.18 -9.21 -5.02
C LEU A 13 0.10 -7.96 -5.87
N ASN A 14 -0.60 -7.79 -7.00
CA ASN A 14 -0.37 -6.67 -7.92
C ASN A 14 -0.46 -5.30 -7.24
N VAL A 15 -1.27 -5.18 -6.18
CA VAL A 15 -1.39 -3.95 -5.40
C VAL A 15 -0.03 -3.53 -4.81
N PHE A 16 0.71 -4.48 -4.22
CA PHE A 16 2.03 -4.26 -3.65
C PHE A 16 3.09 -4.08 -4.74
N LEU A 17 3.06 -4.91 -5.79
CA LEU A 17 4.05 -4.86 -6.87
C LEU A 17 3.97 -3.55 -7.68
N ARG A 18 2.76 -3.06 -7.91
CA ARG A 18 2.54 -1.76 -8.55
C ARG A 18 3.01 -0.63 -7.64
N CYS A 19 2.72 -0.72 -6.34
CA CYS A 19 3.22 0.25 -5.36
C CYS A 19 4.76 0.28 -5.34
N ALA A 20 5.42 -0.87 -5.30
CA ALA A 20 6.88 -0.97 -5.39
C ALA A 20 7.41 -0.36 -6.70
N THR A 21 6.77 -0.66 -7.83
CA THR A 21 7.18 -0.12 -9.14
C THR A 21 7.06 1.40 -9.20
N ASP A 22 5.98 1.96 -8.64
CA ASP A 22 5.73 3.41 -8.58
C ASP A 22 6.74 4.17 -7.69
N HIS A 23 7.40 3.46 -6.76
CA HIS A 23 8.37 4.01 -5.81
C HIS A 23 9.82 3.62 -6.11
N TYR A 24 10.09 2.71 -7.05
CA TYR A 24 11.42 2.14 -7.28
C TYR A 24 12.56 3.17 -7.38
N THR A 25 12.32 4.27 -8.10
CA THR A 25 13.32 5.35 -8.29
C THR A 25 13.21 6.47 -7.26
N LYS A 26 12.14 6.50 -6.46
CA LYS A 26 11.82 7.60 -5.53
C LYS A 26 12.21 7.25 -4.10
N ASP A 27 11.93 6.03 -3.71
CA ASP A 27 12.03 5.57 -2.33
C ASP A 27 12.30 4.05 -2.29
N PRO A 28 13.58 3.64 -2.15
CA PRO A 28 13.95 2.24 -2.08
C PRO A 28 13.43 1.55 -0.82
N THR A 29 13.19 2.29 0.28
CA THR A 29 12.62 1.74 1.52
C THR A 29 11.18 1.31 1.29
N ILE A 30 10.34 2.19 0.74
CA ILE A 30 8.94 1.86 0.41
C ILE A 30 8.87 0.71 -0.60
N THR A 31 9.78 0.73 -1.58
CA THR A 31 9.90 -0.32 -2.57
C THR A 31 10.21 -1.67 -1.94
N TYR A 32 11.21 -1.72 -1.05
CA TYR A 32 11.62 -2.93 -0.34
C TYR A 32 10.47 -3.53 0.46
N TYR A 33 9.79 -2.75 1.29
CA TYR A 33 8.70 -3.25 2.13
C TYR A 33 7.47 -3.70 1.35
N CYS A 34 7.16 -3.04 0.23
CA CYS A 34 6.10 -3.51 -0.66
C CYS A 34 6.44 -4.88 -1.28
N LEU A 35 7.69 -5.09 -1.71
CA LEU A 35 8.12 -6.39 -2.24
C LEU A 35 8.18 -7.45 -1.14
N LEU A 36 8.61 -7.09 0.07
CA LEU A 36 8.69 -8.00 1.20
C LEU A 36 7.31 -8.51 1.58
N GLN A 37 6.33 -7.61 1.67
CA GLN A 37 4.93 -7.98 1.95
C GLN A 37 4.34 -8.82 0.81
N ALA A 38 4.66 -8.51 -0.45
CA ALA A 38 4.23 -9.32 -1.58
C ALA A 38 4.81 -10.74 -1.52
N PHE A 39 6.09 -10.86 -1.18
CA PHE A 39 6.78 -12.13 -1.04
C PHE A 39 6.21 -12.97 0.12
N GLN A 40 6.06 -12.38 1.31
CA GLN A 40 5.48 -13.03 2.49
C GLN A 40 4.06 -13.55 2.21
N LYS A 41 3.20 -12.72 1.60
CA LYS A 41 1.84 -13.15 1.22
C LYS A 41 1.84 -14.21 0.12
N GLY A 42 2.82 -14.17 -0.78
CA GLY A 42 3.01 -15.18 -1.82
C GLY A 42 3.45 -16.53 -1.24
N LEU A 43 4.28 -16.53 -0.20
CA LEU A 43 4.69 -17.74 0.52
C LEU A 43 3.52 -18.44 1.20
N SER A 44 2.51 -17.69 1.66
CA SER A 44 1.29 -18.24 2.26
C SER A 44 0.36 -18.95 1.25
N THR A 45 0.64 -18.87 -0.06
CA THR A 45 -0.13 -19.57 -1.10
C THR A 45 0.42 -20.98 -1.33
N ASN A 46 -0.41 -21.88 -1.88
CA ASN A 46 0.00 -23.22 -2.27
C ASN A 46 1.10 -23.19 -3.37
N GLN A 47 2.35 -23.41 -2.96
CA GLN A 47 3.54 -23.33 -3.82
C GLN A 47 3.77 -24.56 -4.70
N LYS A 48 2.77 -25.42 -4.93
CA LYS A 48 2.91 -26.63 -5.76
C LYS A 48 3.25 -26.31 -7.22
N SER A 49 2.81 -25.15 -7.72
CA SER A 49 3.06 -24.74 -9.11
C SER A 49 4.51 -24.28 -9.31
N PRO A 50 5.24 -24.81 -10.31
CA PRO A 50 6.56 -24.33 -10.69
C PRO A 50 6.59 -22.83 -11.03
N SER A 51 5.52 -22.29 -11.63
CA SER A 51 5.43 -20.86 -11.99
C SER A 51 5.40 -19.95 -10.76
N ILE A 52 4.73 -20.37 -9.68
CA ILE A 52 4.71 -19.65 -8.40
C ILE A 52 6.10 -19.65 -7.78
N LYS A 53 6.79 -20.80 -7.78
CA LYS A 53 8.15 -20.90 -7.23
C LYS A 53 9.13 -19.98 -7.95
N VAL A 54 9.16 -20.02 -9.29
CA VAL A 54 10.01 -19.15 -10.11
C VAL A 54 9.72 -17.68 -9.84
N PHE A 55 8.44 -17.31 -9.72
CA PHE A 55 8.07 -15.94 -9.41
C PHE A 55 8.56 -15.51 -8.02
N LEU A 56 8.36 -16.34 -6.99
CA LEU A 56 8.82 -16.05 -5.62
C LEU A 56 10.34 -15.98 -5.52
N SER A 57 11.07 -16.87 -6.20
CA SER A 57 12.54 -16.78 -6.31
C SER A 57 12.96 -15.44 -6.92
N SER A 58 12.32 -15.01 -8.01
CA SER A 58 12.63 -13.71 -8.62
C SER A 58 12.31 -12.50 -7.73
N LEU A 59 11.33 -12.63 -6.82
CA LEU A 59 11.04 -11.61 -5.82
C LEU A 59 12.11 -11.58 -4.73
N MET A 60 12.58 -12.75 -4.28
CA MET A 60 13.66 -12.88 -3.31
C MET A 60 14.96 -12.26 -3.86
N ASP A 61 15.34 -12.59 -5.10
CA ASP A 61 16.54 -12.03 -5.75
C ASP A 61 16.50 -10.49 -5.77
N LYS A 62 15.33 -9.91 -6.06
CA LYS A 62 15.12 -8.46 -6.05
C LYS A 62 15.20 -7.86 -4.64
N LEU A 63 14.69 -8.56 -3.62
CA LEU A 63 14.79 -8.13 -2.23
C LEU A 63 16.25 -8.11 -1.77
N GLU A 64 17.00 -9.16 -2.10
CA GLU A 64 18.44 -9.25 -1.79
C GLU A 64 19.24 -8.18 -2.53
N GLU A 65 18.93 -7.92 -3.79
CA GLU A 65 19.53 -6.81 -4.56
C GLU A 65 19.24 -5.45 -3.93
N LEU A 66 17.98 -5.16 -3.57
CA LEU A 66 17.62 -3.92 -2.92
C LEU A 66 18.34 -3.75 -1.58
N LYS A 67 18.41 -4.81 -0.78
CA LYS A 67 19.08 -4.78 0.52
C LYS A 67 20.59 -4.53 0.37
N ARG A 68 21.23 -5.20 -0.59
CA ARG A 68 22.66 -5.01 -0.89
C ARG A 68 22.95 -3.61 -1.42
N ASN A 69 22.13 -3.09 -2.32
CA ASN A 69 22.34 -1.79 -2.95
C ASN A 69 21.99 -0.60 -2.03
N ASN A 70 21.34 -0.86 -0.89
CA ASN A 70 20.94 0.14 0.09
C ASN A 70 21.40 -0.25 1.51
N SER A 71 22.56 -0.91 1.62
CA SER A 71 23.10 -1.37 2.91
C SER A 71 23.45 -0.24 3.87
N ASP A 72 23.59 0.98 3.35
CA ASP A 72 23.81 2.22 4.07
C ASP A 72 22.51 2.81 4.68
N ARG A 73 21.33 2.29 4.30
CA ARG A 73 20.03 2.76 4.79
C ARG A 73 19.53 1.89 5.92
N GLU A 74 19.48 2.45 7.12
CA GLU A 74 18.99 1.75 8.31
C GLU A 74 17.55 1.28 8.15
N GLU A 75 16.69 2.02 7.44
CA GLU A 75 15.30 1.66 7.22
C GLU A 75 15.14 0.39 6.37
N VAL A 76 16.10 0.10 5.47
CA VAL A 76 16.09 -1.14 4.68
C VAL A 76 16.70 -2.30 5.47
N MET A 77 17.68 -2.00 6.32
CA MET A 77 18.45 -3.01 7.05
C MET A 77 17.77 -3.46 8.35
N ASN A 78 16.98 -2.60 8.98
CA ASN A 78 16.35 -2.82 10.28
C ASN A 78 14.84 -2.59 10.22
N GLU A 79 14.08 -3.67 10.40
CA GLU A 79 12.62 -3.64 10.38
C GLU A 79 12.00 -2.74 11.45
N THR A 80 12.63 -2.65 12.62
CA THR A 80 12.19 -1.78 13.72
C THR A 80 12.25 -0.29 13.36
N ILE A 81 13.06 0.09 12.36
CA ILE A 81 13.18 1.47 11.87
C ILE A 81 12.34 1.64 10.59
N GLY A 82 12.40 0.66 9.69
CA GLY A 82 11.72 0.73 8.40
C GLY A 82 10.20 0.65 8.47
N ILE A 83 9.62 -0.11 9.41
CA ILE A 83 8.16 -0.15 9.56
C ILE A 83 7.59 1.20 10.02
N PRO A 84 8.12 1.86 11.06
CA PRO A 84 7.73 3.23 11.40
C PRO A 84 7.88 4.22 10.24
N TYR A 85 8.94 4.08 9.43
CA TYR A 85 9.13 4.90 8.22
C TYR A 85 7.98 4.72 7.22
N VAL A 86 7.64 3.46 6.92
CA VAL A 86 6.52 3.12 6.00
C VAL A 86 5.19 3.64 6.55
N GLU A 87 4.96 3.51 7.86
CA GLU A 87 3.75 4.01 8.53
C GLU A 87 3.59 5.52 8.38
N GLN A 88 4.63 6.29 8.75
CA GLN A 88 4.61 7.75 8.65
C GLN A 88 4.40 8.20 7.19
N TYR A 89 5.04 7.53 6.24
CA TYR A 89 4.86 7.79 4.81
C TYR A 89 3.42 7.51 4.38
N ALA A 90 2.83 6.39 4.80
CA ALA A 90 1.46 6.00 4.49
C ALA A 90 0.44 7.00 5.05
N LEU A 91 0.61 7.44 6.29
CA LEU A 91 -0.26 8.42 6.94
C LEU A 91 -0.20 9.79 6.26
N ARG A 92 0.97 10.21 5.78
CA ARG A 92 1.10 11.44 5.00
C ARG A 92 0.35 11.36 3.67
N LEU A 93 0.44 10.23 2.96
CA LEU A 93 -0.35 10.01 1.74
C LEU A 93 -1.85 9.97 2.02
N PHE A 94 -2.25 9.32 3.11
CA PHE A 94 -3.63 9.27 3.57
C PHE A 94 -4.18 10.68 3.82
N LYS A 95 -3.45 11.49 4.60
CA LYS A 95 -3.84 12.87 4.90
C LYS A 95 -3.99 13.71 3.62
N ALA A 96 -3.02 13.61 2.71
CA ALA A 96 -3.09 14.32 1.43
C ALA A 96 -4.27 13.88 0.55
N ALA A 97 -4.63 12.59 0.59
CA ALA A 97 -5.81 12.06 -0.11
C ALA A 97 -7.11 12.55 0.54
N TYR A 98 -7.16 12.55 1.87
CA TYR A 98 -8.31 13.00 2.65
C TYR A 98 -8.58 14.49 2.46
N GLU A 99 -7.54 15.33 2.44
CA GLU A 99 -7.68 16.76 2.15
C GLU A 99 -8.23 17.00 0.75
N LYS A 100 -7.79 16.24 -0.26
CA LYS A 100 -8.36 16.29 -1.61
C LYS A 100 -9.84 15.88 -1.62
N ASP A 101 -10.16 14.80 -0.92
CA ASP A 101 -11.54 14.32 -0.78
C ASP A 101 -12.47 15.36 -0.14
N MET A 102 -12.03 16.01 0.95
CA MET A 102 -12.81 17.07 1.61
C MET A 102 -13.04 18.28 0.69
N ASN A 103 -12.09 18.55 -0.21
CA ASN A 103 -12.18 19.64 -1.18
C ASN A 103 -12.95 19.25 -2.47
N GLY A 104 -13.50 18.04 -2.55
CA GLY A 104 -14.21 17.55 -3.72
C GLY A 104 -13.31 17.20 -4.92
N ASP A 105 -12.00 17.05 -4.71
CA ASP A 105 -11.07 16.55 -5.74
C ASP A 105 -11.10 15.02 -5.77
N PHE A 106 -11.90 14.50 -6.69
CA PHE A 106 -12.04 13.08 -6.93
C PHE A 106 -11.23 12.58 -8.14
N GLY A 107 -10.18 13.30 -8.54
CA GLY A 107 -9.38 12.94 -9.70
C GLY A 107 -8.63 11.60 -9.55
N PRO A 108 -8.07 11.07 -10.66
CA PRO A 108 -7.25 9.85 -10.63
C PRO A 108 -6.06 9.92 -9.66
N SER A 109 -5.54 11.13 -9.40
CA SER A 109 -4.51 11.37 -8.39
C SER A 109 -4.98 11.08 -6.98
N THR A 110 -6.21 11.46 -6.61
CA THR A 110 -6.80 11.19 -5.29
C THR A 110 -7.00 9.70 -5.08
N VAL A 111 -7.55 9.02 -6.09
CA VAL A 111 -7.71 7.55 -6.08
C VAL A 111 -6.35 6.87 -5.90
N LYS A 112 -5.32 7.32 -6.64
CA LYS A 112 -3.97 6.77 -6.53
C LYS A 112 -3.40 6.97 -5.12
N LEU A 113 -3.56 8.16 -4.53
CA LEU A 113 -3.10 8.44 -3.17
C LEU A 113 -3.79 7.54 -2.13
N PHE A 114 -5.11 7.40 -2.17
CA PHE A 114 -5.82 6.49 -1.26
C PHE A 114 -5.40 5.03 -1.46
N LEU A 115 -5.25 4.57 -2.71
CA LEU A 115 -4.82 3.21 -2.99
C LEU A 115 -3.41 2.95 -2.45
N THR A 116 -2.47 3.86 -2.70
CA THR A 116 -1.10 3.73 -2.18
C THR A 116 -1.08 3.78 -0.65
N ALA A 117 -1.82 4.70 -0.02
CA ALA A 117 -1.92 4.77 1.44
C ALA A 117 -2.48 3.46 2.03
N ALA A 118 -3.59 2.95 1.48
CA ALA A 118 -4.17 1.68 1.91
C ALA A 118 -3.18 0.51 1.77
N THR A 119 -2.44 0.47 0.67
CA THR A 119 -1.45 -0.58 0.40
C THR A 119 -0.31 -0.56 1.42
N LEU A 120 0.18 0.63 1.77
CA LEU A 120 1.27 0.75 2.75
C LEU A 120 0.78 0.52 4.18
N LEU A 121 -0.45 0.90 4.52
CA LEU A 121 -1.05 0.51 5.79
C LEU A 121 -1.26 -1.02 5.86
N ASP A 122 -1.59 -1.69 4.75
CA ASP A 122 -1.60 -3.16 4.64
C ASP A 122 -0.20 -3.80 4.82
N VAL A 123 0.88 -3.07 4.51
CA VAL A 123 2.26 -3.50 4.79
C VAL A 123 2.54 -3.39 6.29
N VAL A 124 2.21 -2.26 6.92
CA VAL A 124 2.42 -2.02 8.36
C VAL A 124 1.61 -3.01 9.19
N SER A 125 0.33 -3.24 8.87
CA SER A 125 -0.49 -4.27 9.55
C SER A 125 -0.05 -5.71 9.24
N GLY A 126 0.88 -5.91 8.32
CA GLY A 126 1.42 -7.23 7.97
C GLY A 126 2.42 -7.78 8.98
N VAL A 127 3.12 -6.90 9.70
CA VAL A 127 4.19 -7.28 10.63
C VAL A 127 3.70 -7.53 12.05
N GLY A 128 2.49 -7.07 12.39
CA GLY A 128 1.91 -7.23 13.71
C GLY A 128 0.61 -6.49 13.90
N GLU A 129 0.14 -6.48 15.15
CA GLU A 129 -1.02 -5.70 15.55
C GLU A 129 -0.71 -4.20 15.49
N VAL A 130 -1.66 -3.43 14.96
CA VAL A 130 -1.56 -1.97 14.82
C VAL A 130 -2.67 -1.30 15.62
N GLY A 131 -2.47 -0.05 16.01
CA GLY A 131 -3.51 0.72 16.71
C GLY A 131 -4.78 0.91 15.88
N ASP A 132 -5.91 1.09 16.57
CA ASP A 132 -7.23 1.26 15.96
C ASP A 132 -7.27 2.35 14.88
N ASP A 133 -6.50 3.43 15.04
CA ASP A 133 -6.47 4.55 14.11
C ASP A 133 -5.82 4.17 12.76
N ILE A 134 -4.80 3.32 12.78
CA ILE A 134 -4.16 2.77 11.57
C ILE A 134 -5.15 1.86 10.83
N GLU A 135 -5.83 1.00 11.57
CA GLU A 135 -6.81 0.07 11.00
C GLU A 135 -8.02 0.81 10.39
N LYS A 136 -8.48 1.85 11.08
CA LYS A 136 -9.49 2.81 10.61
C LYS A 136 -9.06 3.52 9.33
N ALA A 137 -7.86 4.11 9.30
CA ALA A 137 -7.32 4.78 8.11
C ALA A 137 -7.19 3.81 6.93
N ARG A 138 -6.71 2.58 7.17
CA ARG A 138 -6.57 1.52 6.15
C ARG A 138 -7.92 1.17 5.53
N LYS A 139 -8.93 0.90 6.36
CA LYS A 139 -10.30 0.60 5.91
C LYS A 139 -10.90 1.76 5.13
N TYR A 140 -10.77 2.99 5.65
CA TYR A 140 -11.26 4.19 4.98
C TYR A 140 -10.62 4.36 3.60
N ALA A 141 -9.29 4.33 3.52
CA ALA A 141 -8.55 4.55 2.28
C ALA A 141 -8.93 3.53 1.20
N LYS A 142 -9.03 2.25 1.60
CA LYS A 142 -9.41 1.18 0.69
C LYS A 142 -10.84 1.36 0.18
N TRP A 143 -11.78 1.63 1.08
CA TRP A 143 -13.17 1.86 0.71
C TRP A 143 -13.31 3.08 -0.21
N LYS A 144 -12.68 4.20 0.14
CA LYS A 144 -12.78 5.46 -0.59
C LYS A 144 -12.18 5.37 -1.99
N ALA A 145 -11.03 4.70 -2.15
CA ALA A 145 -10.43 4.44 -3.46
C ALA A 145 -11.38 3.66 -4.38
N VAL A 146 -12.04 2.62 -3.86
CA VAL A 146 -13.01 1.81 -4.62
C VAL A 146 -14.26 2.62 -4.95
N TYR A 147 -14.79 3.35 -3.97
CA TYR A 147 -15.98 4.19 -4.12
C TYR A 147 -15.80 5.26 -5.20
N ILE A 148 -14.75 6.09 -5.08
CA ILE A 148 -14.44 7.12 -6.07
C ILE A 148 -14.26 6.49 -7.45
N SER A 149 -13.48 5.40 -7.55
CA SER A 149 -13.27 4.70 -8.82
C SER A 149 -14.57 4.20 -9.46
N LYS A 150 -15.54 3.78 -8.66
CA LYS A 150 -16.85 3.31 -9.14
C LYS A 150 -17.67 4.48 -9.67
N CYS A 151 -17.78 5.56 -8.89
CA CYS A 151 -18.52 6.76 -9.29
C CYS A 151 -17.96 7.39 -10.58
N LEU A 152 -16.64 7.51 -10.69
CA LEU A 152 -16.00 8.02 -11.92
C LEU A 152 -16.29 7.15 -13.15
N LYS A 153 -16.42 5.83 -12.98
CA LYS A 153 -16.77 4.90 -14.07
C LYS A 153 -18.25 4.98 -14.44
N SER A 154 -19.14 5.26 -13.49
CA SER A 154 -20.58 5.40 -13.73
C SER A 154 -20.99 6.82 -14.14
N GLY A 155 -20.09 7.80 -14.04
CA GLY A 155 -20.40 9.21 -14.29
C GLY A 155 -21.11 9.91 -13.11
N GLU A 156 -21.14 9.26 -11.94
CA GLU A 156 -21.67 9.85 -10.71
C GLU A 156 -20.61 10.72 -10.03
N VAL A 157 -21.05 11.78 -9.35
CA VAL A 157 -20.17 12.63 -8.54
C VAL A 157 -20.03 12.01 -7.15
N PRO A 158 -18.80 11.66 -6.70
CA PRO A 158 -18.59 11.14 -5.35
C PRO A 158 -18.97 12.15 -4.27
N VAL A 159 -19.39 11.65 -3.12
CA VAL A 159 -19.61 12.47 -1.91
C VAL A 159 -18.29 12.64 -1.17
N SER A 160 -17.92 13.89 -0.88
CA SER A 160 -16.77 14.25 -0.03
C SER A 160 -17.01 13.81 1.41
N GLY A 161 -15.97 13.43 2.14
CA GLY A 161 -16.12 13.12 3.56
C GLY A 161 -16.33 11.65 3.87
N PRO A 162 -16.28 11.29 5.16
CA PRO A 162 -16.90 10.06 5.63
C PRO A 162 -18.42 10.11 5.36
N ILE A 163 -18.95 9.04 4.77
CA ILE A 163 -20.39 8.93 4.54
C ILE A 163 -21.02 8.37 5.84
N PRO A 164 -21.96 9.11 6.48
CA PRO A 164 -22.72 8.57 7.60
C PRO A 164 -23.44 7.32 7.11
N ASP A 165 -23.32 6.20 7.85
CA ASP A 165 -23.86 4.86 7.53
C ASP A 165 -22.98 3.92 6.70
N THR A 166 -21.75 4.33 6.34
CA THR A 166 -20.73 3.35 5.94
C THR A 166 -19.78 3.13 7.12
N ASN A 167 -19.41 1.88 7.44
CA ASN A 167 -18.51 1.48 8.55
C ASN A 167 -17.06 2.05 8.44
N ALA A 168 -16.87 3.19 7.79
CA ALA A 168 -15.63 3.92 7.56
C ALA A 168 -15.72 5.35 8.11
N ALA A 169 -16.38 5.58 9.25
CA ALA A 169 -16.31 6.89 9.90
C ALA A 169 -14.91 7.07 10.53
N CYS A 170 -13.97 7.61 9.77
CA CYS A 170 -12.65 8.00 10.25
C CYS A 170 -12.43 9.47 9.93
N THR A 171 -12.64 10.31 10.94
CA THR A 171 -12.10 11.66 10.96
C THR A 171 -10.63 11.53 11.42
N PRO A 172 -9.64 12.05 10.67
CA PRO A 172 -8.28 12.09 11.17
C PRO A 172 -8.26 12.96 12.44
N SER A 173 -7.90 12.35 13.56
CA SER A 173 -7.58 13.06 14.79
C SER A 173 -6.56 14.14 14.47
N SER A 174 -6.95 15.40 14.64
CA SER A 174 -6.04 16.53 14.56
C SER A 174 -5.18 16.54 15.83
N GLY A 175 -4.23 15.60 15.91
CA GLY A 175 -3.20 15.59 16.93
C GLY A 175 -2.33 16.83 16.77
N LYS A 176 -2.48 17.78 17.70
CA LYS A 176 -1.56 18.91 17.85
C LYS A 176 -0.15 18.38 18.08
N LEU A 177 0.81 19.00 17.38
CA LEU A 177 2.24 18.98 17.70
C LEU A 177 2.48 19.36 19.17
#